data_AF-A0A9Q3JG50-F1
#
_entry.id   AF-A0A9Q3JG50-F1
#
_cell.length_a   1.000
_cell.length_b   1.000
_cell.length_c   1.000
_cell.angle_alpha   90.00
_cell.angle_beta   90.00
_cell.angle_gamma   90.00
#
_symmetry.space_group_name_H-M   'P 1'
#
loop_
_entity.id
_entity.type
_entity.pdbx_description
1 polymer ?
#
loop_
_entity_poly.entity_id
_entity_poly.type
_entity_poly.pdbx_seq_one_letter_code
_entity_poly.pdbx_strand_id
1 'polypeptide(L)' 'MYFFHQEHLCNILSDNNTFVSFTTNTWTSPNVRAFMDATAHFLHKDFNLQSVILGLIELNRDHSGASLAQHSMEILR' A
#
# COMPACT_ATOMS: atom_id res chain seq x y z
N MET A 1 17.54 3.58 -2.66
CA MET A 1 16.33 4.07 -3.38
C MET A 1 15.05 3.65 -2.65
N TYR A 2 14.87 2.38 -2.28
CA TYR A 2 13.71 1.91 -1.51
C TYR A 2 13.62 2.50 -0.08
N PHE A 3 14.70 2.50 0.70
CA PHE A 3 14.71 3.07 2.07
C PHE A 3 14.35 4.56 2.12
N PHE A 4 14.92 5.37 1.21
CA PHE A 4 14.58 6.80 1.10
C PHE A 4 13.11 7.02 0.74
N HIS A 5 12.51 6.11 -0.03
CA HIS A 5 11.09 6.20 -0.36
C HIS A 5 10.21 5.92 0.87
N GLN A 6 10.52 4.88 1.66
CA GLN A 6 9.79 4.57 2.89
C GLN A 6 9.89 5.71 3.91
N GLU A 7 11.08 6.26 4.13
CA GLU A 7 11.27 7.40 5.04
C GLU A 7 10.43 8.61 4.60
N HIS A 8 10.41 8.90 3.30
CA HIS A 8 9.58 9.97 2.74
C HIS A 8 8.08 9.72 2.94
N LEU A 9 7.61 8.48 2.73
CA LEU A 9 6.22 8.10 2.97
C LEU A 9 5.83 8.23 4.44
N CYS A 10 6.69 7.79 5.37
CA CYS A 10 6.48 7.94 6.81
C CYS A 10 6.32 9.41 7.20
N ASN A 11 7.16 10.30 6.66
CA ASN A 11 7.07 11.73 6.93
C ASN A 11 5.74 12.32 6.42
N ILE A 12 5.35 12.00 5.19
CA ILE A 12 4.10 12.51 4.59
C ILE A 12 2.87 12.03 5.35
N LEU A 13 2.82 10.75 5.71
CA LEU A 13 1.66 10.16 6.40
C LEU A 13 1.58 10.59 7.86
N SER A 14 2.74 10.77 8.52
CA SER A 14 2.79 11.30 9.90
C SER A 14 2.26 12.73 9.98
N ASP A 15 2.53 13.54 8.95
CA ASP A 15 2.00 14.90 8.81
C ASP A 15 0.48 14.94 8.55
N ASN A 16 -0.13 13.84 8.10
CA ASN A 16 -1.54 13.77 7.67
C ASN A 16 -2.28 12.60 8.34
N ASN A 17 -2.40 12.64 9.67
CA ASN A 17 -2.88 11.51 10.49
C ASN A 17 -4.42 11.38 10.63
N THR A 18 -5.20 12.30 10.07
CA THR A 18 -6.65 12.40 10.37
C THR A 18 -7.56 11.85 9.26
N PHE A 19 -7.11 11.81 8.00
CA PHE A 19 -7.91 11.35 6.87
C PHE A 19 -7.08 10.48 5.93
N VAL A 20 -6.70 9.29 6.39
CA VAL A 20 -5.99 8.30 5.57
C VAL A 20 -6.91 7.10 5.33
N SER A 21 -7.16 6.81 4.06
CA SER A 21 -7.82 5.59 3.61
C SER A 21 -6.82 4.72 2.87
N PHE A 22 -6.98 3.41 2.95
CA PHE A 22 -6.13 2.47 2.23
C PHE A 22 -6.98 1.67 1.24
N THR A 23 -6.44 1.48 0.05
CA THR A 23 -6.94 0.49 -0.88
C THR A 23 -5.89 -0.59 -1.04
N THR A 24 -6.36 -1.82 -1.24
CA THR A 24 -5.52 -2.95 -1.60
C THR A 24 -5.99 -3.45 -2.95
N ASN A 25 -5.07 -3.73 -3.84
CA ASN A 25 -5.39 -4.29 -5.14
C ASN A 25 -4.55 -5.55 -5.37
N THR A 26 -5.23 -6.61 -5.80
CA THR A 26 -4.65 -7.94 -6.00
C THR A 26 -4.96 -8.39 -7.40
N TRP A 27 -3.93 -8.77 -8.15
CA TRP A 27 -4.09 -9.18 -9.55
C TRP A 27 -3.13 -10.30 -9.92
N THR A 28 -3.49 -11.03 -10.97
CA THR A 28 -2.60 -11.99 -11.64
C THR A 28 -2.09 -11.36 -12.93
N SER A 29 -0.77 -11.25 -13.06
CA SER A 29 -0.12 -10.77 -14.28
C SER A 29 -0.27 -11.76 -15.46
N PRO A 30 -0.04 -11.31 -16.70
CA PRO A 30 -0.04 -12.20 -17.87
C PRO A 30 0.93 -13.38 -17.76
N ASN A 31 2.00 -13.23 -16.97
CA ASN A 31 2.99 -14.29 -16.71
C ASN A 31 2.58 -15.24 -15.57
N VAL A 32 1.30 -15.24 -15.17
CA VAL A 32 0.73 -16.10 -14.12
C VAL A 32 1.41 -15.89 -12.76
N ARG A 33 1.90 -14.67 -12.51
CA ARG A 33 2.43 -14.24 -11.20
C ARG A 33 1.38 -13.37 -10.53
N ALA A 34 1.05 -13.68 -9.27
CA ALA A 34 0.10 -12.92 -8.48
C ALA A 34 0.83 -11.79 -7.72
N PHE A 35 0.21 -10.62 -7.64
CA PHE A 35 0.75 -9.46 -6.96
C PHE A 35 -0.32 -8.81 -6.10
N MET A 36 0.14 -8.10 -5.07
CA MET A 36 -0.68 -7.25 -4.25
C MET A 36 0.03 -5.93 -3.98
N ASP A 37 -0.69 -4.83 -4.15
CA ASP A 37 -0.24 -3.51 -3.73
C ASP A 37 -1.19 -2.95 -2.65
N ALA A 38 -0.65 -2.05 -1.83
CA ALA A 38 -1.46 -1.19 -0.98
C ALA A 38 -1.17 0.27 -1.32
N THR A 39 -2.24 1.05 -1.45
CA THR A 39 -2.17 2.48 -1.76
C THR A 39 -2.85 3.28 -0.65
N ALA A 40 -2.15 4.27 -0.11
CA ALA A 40 -2.74 5.26 0.80
C ALA A 40 -3.35 6.40 -0.01
N HIS A 41 -4.53 6.83 0.41
CA HIS A 41 -5.23 8.01 -0.08
C HIS A 41 -5.47 8.96 1.09
N PHE A 42 -4.99 10.20 0.99
CA PHE A 42 -5.12 11.17 2.06
C PHE A 42 -5.23 12.60 1.53
N LEU A 43 -5.79 13.50 2.34
CA LEU A 43 -5.82 14.93 2.01
C LEU A 43 -4.54 15.58 2.52
N HIS A 44 -3.84 16.29 1.65
CA HIS A 44 -2.71 17.14 2.04
C HIS A 44 -3.20 18.47 2.65
N LYS A 45 -2.28 19.28 3.20
CA LYS A 45 -2.55 20.57 3.88
C LYS A 45 -3.41 21.54 3.06
N ASP A 46 -3.31 21.50 1.74
CA ASP A 46 -4.11 22.31 0.81
C ASP A 46 -5.43 21.65 0.37
N PHE A 47 -5.91 20.64 1.09
CA PHE A 47 -7.09 19.82 0.74
C PHE A 47 -6.99 19.11 -0.62
N ASN A 48 -5.77 18.94 -1.13
CA ASN A 48 -5.52 18.18 -2.34
C ASN A 48 -5.42 16.69 -2.02
N LEU A 49 -6.25 15.87 -2.67
CA LEU A 49 -6.19 14.41 -2.55
C LEU A 49 -4.88 13.88 -3.12
N GLN A 50 -4.13 13.16 -2.30
CA GLN A 50 -2.91 12.46 -2.66
C GLN A 50 -3.19 10.96 -2.70
N SER A 51 -2.44 10.25 -3.55
CA SER A 51 -2.47 8.78 -3.62
C SER A 51 -1.05 8.27 -3.80
N VAL A 52 -0.59 7.42 -2.87
CA VAL A 52 0.79 6.91 -2.86
C VAL A 52 0.81 5.41 -2.63
N ILE A 53 1.57 4.69 -3.45
CA ILE A 53 1.80 3.25 -3.27
C ILE A 53 2.72 3.08 -2.06
N LEU A 54 2.28 2.29 -1.10
CA LEU A 54 3.02 1.99 0.13
C LEU A 54 3.96 0.80 -0.05
N GLY A 55 3.53 -0.14 -0.88
CA GLY A 55 4.33 -1.30 -1.22
C GLY A 55 3.65 -2.15 -2.27
N LEU A 56 4.47 -3.01 -2.86
CA LEU A 56 4.09 -4.00 -3.84
C LEU A 56 4.78 -5.30 -3.46
N ILE A 57 4.01 -6.37 -3.32
CA ILE A 57 4.54 -7.70 -3.06
C ILE A 57 4.08 -8.66 -4.15
N GLU A 58 4.90 -9.66 -4.43
CA GLU A 58 4.48 -10.84 -5.16
C GLU A 58 3.84 -11.82 -4.18
N LEU A 59 2.65 -12.32 -4.52
CA LEU A 59 1.94 -13.31 -3.73
C LEU A 59 2.32 -14.72 -4.14
N ASN A 60 2.36 -15.59 -3.15
CA ASN A 60 2.31 -17.04 -3.32
C ASN A 60 0.84 -17.52 -3.45
N ARG A 61 0.63 -18.83 -3.65
CA ARG A 61 -0.64 -19.37 -4.20
C ARG A 61 -1.89 -19.23 -3.30
N ASP A 62 -1.76 -18.87 -2.03
CA ASP A 62 -2.93 -18.77 -1.12
C ASP A 62 -3.55 -17.37 -1.19
N HIS A 63 -4.73 -17.27 -1.79
CA HIS A 63 -5.53 -16.04 -1.90
C HIS A 63 -6.77 -16.04 -1.01
N SER A 64 -6.75 -16.82 0.09
CA SER A 64 -7.81 -16.73 1.09
C SER A 64 -7.88 -15.33 1.72
N GLY A 65 -9.05 -14.95 2.23
CA GLY A 65 -9.22 -13.65 2.89
C GLY A 65 -8.26 -13.44 4.07
N ALA A 66 -7.93 -14.52 4.80
CA ALA A 66 -6.95 -14.47 5.89
C ALA A 66 -5.53 -14.20 5.37
N SER A 67 -5.13 -14.86 4.28
CA SER A 67 -3.83 -14.63 3.63
C SER A 67 -3.71 -13.19 3.10
N LEU A 68 -4.72 -12.70 2.39
CA LEU A 68 -4.72 -11.32 1.87
C LEU A 68 -4.70 -10.26 2.99
N ALA A 69 -5.41 -10.51 4.10
CA ALA A 69 -5.36 -9.64 5.28
C ALA A 69 -3.95 -9.63 5.90
N GLN A 70 -3.31 -10.79 6.02
CA GLN A 70 -1.93 -10.88 6.51
C GLN A 70 -0.95 -10.11 5.61
N HIS A 71 -1.04 -10.31 4.29
CA HIS A 71 -0.23 -9.60 3.32
C HIS A 71 -0.47 -8.08 3.32
N SER A 72 -1.71 -7.64 3.53
CA SER A 72 -2.01 -6.22 3.75
C SER A 72 -1.24 -5.66 4.94
N MET A 73 -1.21 -6.40 6.05
CA MET A 73 -0.46 -5.99 7.25
C MET A 73 1.05 -6.01 7.06
N GLU A 74 1.59 -6.83 6.17
CA GLU A 74 3.02 -6.85 5.83
C GLU A 74 3.42 -5.57 5.07
N ILE A 75 2.55 -5.06 4.20
CA ILE A 75 2.80 -3.81 3.46
C ILE A 75 2.64 -2.58 4.37
N LEU A 76 1.71 -2.62 5.32
CA LEU A 76 1.37 -1.48 6.19
C LEU A 76 2.23 -1.35 7.47
N ARG A 77 3.14 -2.29 7.71
CA ARG A 77 4.06 -2.30 8.86
C ARG A 77 5.31 -1.47 8.59
#